data_AF-A0A109UUZ3-F1
#
_entry.id   AF-A0A109UUZ3-F1
#
_cell.length_a   1.000
_cell.length_b   1.000
_cell.length_c   1.000
_cell.angle_alpha   90.00
_cell.angle_beta   90.00
_cell.angle_gamma   90.00
#
_symmetry.space_group_name_H-M   'P 1'
#
loop_
_entity.id
_entity.type
_entity.pdbx_description
1 polymer ?
#
loop_
_entity_poly.entity_id
_entity_poly.type
_entity_poly.pdbx_seq_one_letter_code
_entity_poly.pdbx_strand_id
1 'polypeptide(L)'
;MTSEKIRTYDELDVDEKEVIDSFRQMKLLYDHARFKYHRIQVEDLINDYETLIKLREEIQAKYFSIYEDLIKEELIEGELDASVWGITREHENETWGSELRLMSDIKINFDMAIKMIESGEAEQSIIDAENW
;
A
#
# COMPACT_ATOMS: atom_id res chain seq x y z
N MET A 1 -41.97 16.57 -21.01
CA MET A 1 -41.04 16.11 -19.96
C MET A 1 -40.54 17.34 -19.25
N THR A 2 -41.09 17.65 -18.09
CA THR A 2 -40.48 18.61 -17.17
C THR A 2 -39.17 17.99 -16.70
N SER A 3 -38.05 18.61 -17.04
CA SER A 3 -36.77 18.25 -16.43
C SER A 3 -36.87 18.65 -14.96
N GLU A 4 -37.22 17.72 -14.08
CA GLU A 4 -37.12 17.94 -12.64
C GLU A 4 -35.65 18.28 -12.35
N LYS A 5 -35.43 19.54 -11.96
CA LYS A 5 -34.13 19.99 -11.45
C LYS A 5 -33.86 19.16 -10.18
N ILE A 6 -32.74 18.46 -10.14
CA ILE A 6 -32.27 17.84 -8.89
C ILE A 6 -32.04 18.96 -7.89
N ARG A 7 -32.71 18.90 -6.73
CA ARG A 7 -32.57 19.89 -5.66
C ARG A 7 -31.18 19.78 -5.02
N THR A 8 -30.55 20.91 -4.72
CA THR A 8 -29.29 20.93 -3.98
C THR A 8 -29.53 20.64 -2.50
N TYR A 9 -28.48 20.29 -1.75
CA TYR A 9 -28.61 19.99 -0.32
C TYR A 9 -29.26 21.15 0.45
N ASP A 10 -28.90 22.39 0.13
CA ASP A 10 -29.49 23.58 0.75
C ASP A 10 -30.99 23.76 0.48
N GLU A 11 -31.49 23.26 -0.66
CA GLU A 11 -32.90 23.31 -1.09
C GLU A 11 -33.79 22.22 -0.45
N LEU A 12 -33.21 21.31 0.35
CA LEU A 12 -33.92 20.21 1.02
C LEU A 12 -34.53 20.64 2.36
N ASP A 13 -35.63 19.98 2.73
CA ASP A 13 -36.22 20.13 4.07
C ASP A 13 -35.41 19.37 5.15
N VAL A 14 -35.81 19.51 6.41
CA VAL A 14 -35.07 18.96 7.55
C VAL A 14 -35.05 17.43 7.52
N ASP A 15 -36.17 16.79 7.16
CA ASP A 15 -36.28 15.33 7.15
C ASP A 15 -35.47 14.74 5.99
N GLU A 16 -35.48 15.40 4.83
CA GLU A 16 -34.67 15.05 3.66
C GLU A 16 -33.17 15.18 3.95
N LYS A 17 -32.76 16.23 4.66
CA LYS A 17 -31.37 16.43 5.11
C LYS A 17 -30.91 15.33 6.07
N GLU A 18 -31.74 14.98 7.05
CA GLU A 18 -31.44 13.92 8.01
C GLU A 18 -31.22 12.57 7.32
N VAL A 19 -32.03 12.26 6.31
CA VAL A 19 -31.86 11.03 5.50
C VAL A 19 -30.53 11.06 4.74
N ILE A 20 -30.20 12.16 4.06
CA ILE A 20 -28.94 12.28 3.31
C ILE A 20 -27.73 12.21 4.25
N ASP A 21 -27.76 12.90 5.39
CA ASP A 21 -26.69 12.86 6.39
C ASP A 21 -26.46 11.44 6.91
N SER A 22 -27.54 10.70 7.16
CA SER A 22 -27.47 9.29 7.54
C SER A 22 -26.79 8.45 6.46
N PHE A 23 -27.13 8.65 5.18
CA PHE A 23 -26.47 7.96 4.07
C PHE A 23 -24.99 8.35 3.93
N ARG A 24 -24.64 9.64 4.11
CA ARG A 24 -23.24 10.11 4.09
C ARG A 24 -22.44 9.42 5.19
N GLN A 25 -22.95 9.39 6.42
CA GLN A 25 -22.30 8.72 7.54
C GLN A 25 -22.12 7.21 7.27
N MET A 26 -23.16 6.53 6.75
CA MET A 26 -23.05 5.11 6.39
C MET A 26 -21.98 4.87 5.32
N LYS A 27 -21.91 5.72 4.29
CA LYS A 27 -20.89 5.64 3.26
C LYS A 27 -19.49 5.87 3.82
N LEU A 28 -19.29 6.90 4.64
CA LEU A 28 -18.01 7.20 5.26
C LEU A 28 -17.54 6.08 6.19
N LEU A 29 -18.45 5.47 6.96
CA LEU A 29 -18.14 4.30 7.78
C LEU A 29 -17.72 3.10 6.93
N TYR A 30 -18.44 2.84 5.82
CA TYR A 30 -18.09 1.78 4.89
C TYR A 30 -16.72 2.02 4.23
N ASP A 31 -16.48 3.22 3.71
CA ASP A 31 -15.23 3.60 3.06
C ASP A 31 -14.07 3.54 4.06
N HIS A 32 -14.25 4.00 5.30
CA HIS A 32 -13.26 3.89 6.37
C HIS A 32 -12.87 2.44 6.67
N ALA A 33 -13.85 1.56 6.83
CA ALA A 33 -13.61 0.14 7.06
C ALA A 33 -12.87 -0.50 5.88
N ARG A 34 -13.27 -0.15 4.65
CA ARG A 34 -12.64 -0.64 3.42
C ARG A 34 -11.19 -0.16 3.27
N PHE A 35 -10.92 1.11 3.55
CA PHE A 35 -9.55 1.63 3.53
C PHE A 35 -8.68 0.96 4.59
N LYS A 36 -9.18 0.79 5.82
CA LYS A 36 -8.45 0.07 6.88
C LYS A 36 -8.13 -1.37 6.48
N TYR A 37 -9.09 -2.08 5.90
CA TYR A 37 -8.89 -3.44 5.43
C TYR A 37 -7.78 -3.53 4.38
N HIS A 38 -7.87 -2.74 3.30
CA HIS A 38 -6.86 -2.78 2.25
C HIS A 38 -5.49 -2.25 2.70
N ARG A 39 -5.46 -1.28 3.62
CA ARG A 39 -4.21 -0.82 4.24
C ARG A 39 -3.49 -1.95 4.95
N ILE A 40 -4.20 -2.81 5.69
CA ILE A 40 -3.61 -3.98 6.35
C ILE A 40 -3.04 -4.95 5.31
N GLN A 41 -3.78 -5.24 4.24
CA GLN A 41 -3.28 -6.11 3.17
C GLN A 41 -1.99 -5.59 2.51
N VAL A 42 -1.90 -4.28 2.30
CA VAL A 42 -0.69 -3.65 1.74
C VAL A 42 0.46 -3.68 2.74
N GLU A 43 0.20 -3.45 4.03
CA GLU A 43 1.20 -3.56 5.10
C GLU A 43 1.80 -4.98 5.16
N ASP A 44 0.94 -6.00 5.13
CA ASP A 44 1.36 -7.41 5.14
C ASP A 44 2.26 -7.71 3.94
N LEU A 45 1.89 -7.22 2.75
CA LEU A 45 2.69 -7.42 1.55
C LEU A 45 4.05 -6.69 1.63
N ILE A 46 4.10 -5.47 2.17
CA ILE A 46 5.36 -4.76 2.42
C ILE A 46 6.27 -5.59 3.35
N ASN A 47 5.71 -6.14 4.43
CA ASN A 47 6.44 -6.99 5.37
C ASN A 47 6.97 -8.28 4.71
N ASP A 48 6.20 -8.89 3.81
CA ASP A 48 6.63 -10.06 3.05
C ASP A 48 7.85 -9.74 2.16
N TYR A 49 7.83 -8.59 1.47
CA TYR A 49 8.97 -8.13 0.68
C TYR A 49 10.22 -7.86 1.53
N GLU A 50 10.06 -7.18 2.66
CA GLU A 50 11.18 -6.94 3.58
C GLU A 50 11.78 -8.25 4.12
N THR A 51 10.92 -9.24 4.37
CA THR A 51 11.34 -10.57 4.82
C THR A 51 12.07 -11.32 3.70
N LEU A 52 11.57 -11.25 2.46
CA LEU A 52 12.21 -11.85 1.29
C LEU A 52 13.62 -11.30 1.06
N ILE A 53 13.79 -9.98 1.16
CA ILE A 53 15.08 -9.30 1.00
C ILE A 53 16.09 -9.83 2.03
N LYS A 54 15.71 -9.86 3.32
CA LYS A 54 16.57 -10.39 4.39
C LYS A 54 16.93 -11.86 4.16
N LEU A 55 15.94 -12.68 3.80
CA LEU A 55 16.18 -14.11 3.53
C LEU A 55 17.17 -14.30 2.37
N ARG A 56 17.07 -13.47 1.33
CA ARG A 56 17.99 -13.51 0.19
C ARG A 56 19.42 -13.17 0.61
N GLU A 57 19.61 -12.13 1.42
CA GLU A 57 20.91 -11.74 1.97
C GLU A 57 21.53 -12.87 2.79
N GLU A 58 20.74 -13.53 3.65
CA GLU A 58 21.19 -14.67 4.44
C GLU A 58 21.61 -15.86 3.58
N ILE A 59 20.83 -16.20 2.54
CA ILE A 59 21.14 -17.30 1.64
C ILE A 59 22.47 -17.05 0.95
N GLN A 60 22.71 -15.83 0.48
CA GLN A 60 23.96 -15.48 -0.19
C GLN A 60 25.15 -15.52 0.77
N ALA A 61 25.01 -14.99 1.98
CA ALA A 61 26.06 -15.06 3.00
C ALA A 61 26.43 -16.51 3.34
N LYS A 62 25.43 -17.38 3.51
CA LYS A 62 25.63 -18.82 3.76
C LYS A 62 26.31 -19.51 2.58
N TYR A 63 25.87 -19.23 1.35
CA TYR A 63 26.47 -19.79 0.14
C TYR A 63 27.95 -19.46 0.03
N PHE A 64 28.34 -18.18 0.20
CA PHE A 64 29.74 -17.77 0.11
C PHE A 64 30.60 -18.39 1.21
N SER A 65 30.10 -18.44 2.45
CA SER A 65 30.81 -19.12 3.55
C SER A 65 31.07 -20.60 3.22
N ILE A 66 30.06 -21.33 2.74
CA ILE A 66 30.20 -22.75 2.38
C ILE A 66 31.19 -22.91 1.22
N TYR A 67 31.08 -22.06 0.21
CA TYR A 67 31.94 -22.15 -0.97
C TYR A 67 33.41 -21.91 -0.62
N GLU A 68 33.70 -20.91 0.22
CA GLU A 68 35.05 -20.63 0.71
C GLU A 68 35.64 -21.83 1.47
N ASP A 69 34.84 -22.48 2.33
CA ASP A 69 35.24 -23.68 3.06
C ASP A 69 35.54 -24.85 2.10
N LEU A 70 34.68 -25.09 1.11
CA LEU A 70 34.88 -26.17 0.13
C LEU A 70 36.14 -25.98 -0.74
N ILE A 71 36.47 -24.74 -1.11
CA ILE A 71 37.74 -24.43 -1.80
C ILE A 71 38.92 -24.67 -0.87
N LYS A 72 38.84 -24.20 0.38
CA LYS A 72 39.93 -24.32 1.35
C LYS A 72 40.24 -25.78 1.67
N GLU A 73 39.23 -26.64 1.67
CA GLU A 73 39.35 -28.08 1.86
C GLU A 73 39.71 -28.83 0.55
N GLU A 74 39.95 -28.11 -0.55
CA GLU A 74 40.28 -28.66 -1.87
C GLU A 74 39.24 -29.69 -2.38
N LEU A 75 37.98 -29.56 -1.93
CA LEU A 75 36.88 -30.47 -2.29
C LEU A 75 36.27 -30.12 -3.65
N ILE A 76 36.37 -28.85 -4.05
CA ILE A 76 35.92 -28.33 -5.35
C ILE A 76 36.99 -27.41 -5.94
N GLU A 77 36.99 -27.30 -7.27
CA GLU A 77 37.78 -26.32 -8.02
C GLU A 77 36.82 -25.32 -8.69
N GLY A 78 37.15 -24.04 -8.65
CA GLY A 78 36.40 -23.03 -9.39
C GLY A 78 36.68 -21.60 -8.94
N GLU A 79 36.59 -20.65 -9.87
CA GLU A 79 36.48 -19.24 -9.52
C GLU A 79 35.02 -18.94 -9.18
N LEU A 80 34.78 -18.54 -7.94
CA LEU A 80 33.50 -17.97 -7.57
C LEU A 80 33.33 -16.65 -8.34
N ASP A 81 32.38 -16.59 -9.26
CA ASP A 81 32.01 -15.32 -9.85
C ASP A 81 31.10 -14.53 -8.89
N ALA A 82 31.69 -14.09 -7.77
CA ALA A 82 31.05 -13.20 -6.82
C ALA A 82 30.54 -11.92 -7.49
N SER A 83 31.12 -11.54 -8.63
CA SER A 83 30.70 -10.37 -9.40
C SER A 83 29.35 -10.60 -10.09
N VAL A 84 29.11 -11.77 -10.70
CA VAL A 84 27.81 -12.15 -11.29
C VAL A 84 26.70 -12.20 -10.23
N TRP A 85 27.00 -12.74 -9.05
CA TRP A 85 26.05 -12.73 -7.93
C TRP A 85 25.79 -11.33 -7.40
N GLY A 86 26.83 -10.48 -7.34
CA GLY A 86 26.71 -9.06 -6.99
C GLY A 86 25.80 -8.29 -7.93
N ILE A 87 26.01 -8.44 -9.25
CA ILE A 87 25.19 -7.81 -10.30
C ILE A 87 23.74 -8.28 -10.21
N THR A 88 23.52 -9.59 -10.05
CA THR A 88 22.17 -10.15 -9.93
C THR A 88 21.45 -9.61 -8.69
N ARG A 89 22.16 -9.54 -7.55
CA ARG A 89 21.61 -8.98 -6.30
C ARG A 89 21.25 -7.51 -6.43
N GLU A 90 22.11 -6.71 -7.03
CA GLU A 90 21.86 -5.27 -7.23
C GLU A 90 20.59 -5.07 -8.07
N HIS A 91 20.45 -5.82 -9.16
CA HIS A 91 19.26 -5.76 -10.01
C HIS A 91 17.98 -6.24 -9.29
N GLU A 92 18.05 -7.34 -8.54
CA GLU A 92 16.95 -7.85 -7.71
C GLU A 92 16.51 -6.80 -6.68
N ASN A 93 17.47 -6.20 -5.96
CA ASN A 93 17.21 -5.17 -4.95
C ASN A 93 16.63 -3.89 -5.54
N GLU A 94 17.10 -3.45 -6.71
CA GLU A 94 16.51 -2.31 -7.43
C GLU A 94 15.05 -2.58 -7.79
N THR A 95 14.76 -3.79 -8.30
CA THR A 95 13.42 -4.21 -8.71
C THR A 95 12.49 -4.27 -7.50
N TRP A 96 12.84 -5.02 -6.45
CA TRP A 96 12.04 -5.12 -5.23
C TRP A 96 11.90 -3.78 -4.51
N GLY A 97 12.94 -2.95 -4.53
CA GLY A 97 12.89 -1.60 -4.00
C GLY A 97 11.89 -0.71 -4.74
N SER A 98 11.76 -0.87 -6.05
CA SER A 98 10.75 -0.16 -6.86
C SER A 98 9.33 -0.61 -6.52
N GLU A 99 9.12 -1.92 -6.34
CA GLU A 99 7.82 -2.50 -5.96
C GLU A 99 7.42 -2.06 -4.54
N LEU A 100 8.36 -2.08 -3.59
CA LEU A 100 8.17 -1.57 -2.22
C LEU A 100 7.74 -0.10 -2.20
N ARG A 101 8.30 0.74 -3.08
CA ARG A 101 7.87 2.15 -3.20
C ARG A 101 6.43 2.26 -3.67
N LEU A 102 6.04 1.51 -4.70
CA LEU A 102 4.65 1.52 -5.18
C LEU A 102 3.66 1.12 -4.08
N MET A 103 3.98 0.09 -3.30
CA MET A 103 3.14 -0.34 -2.19
C MET A 103 3.10 0.70 -1.06
N SER A 104 4.24 1.33 -0.76
CA SER A 104 4.33 2.41 0.23
C SER A 104 3.49 3.62 -0.19
N ASP A 105 3.50 3.99 -1.47
CA ASP A 105 2.67 5.08 -2.01
C ASP A 105 1.18 4.75 -1.88
N ILE A 106 0.78 3.50 -2.19
CA ILE A 106 -0.60 3.04 -2.00
C ILE A 106 -1.00 3.12 -0.51
N LYS A 107 -0.14 2.66 0.40
CA LYS A 107 -0.36 2.75 1.84
C LYS A 107 -0.54 4.19 2.30
N ILE A 108 0.32 5.11 1.84
CA ILE A 108 0.23 6.54 2.16
C ILE A 108 -1.12 7.10 1.72
N ASN A 109 -1.58 6.75 0.52
CA ASN A 109 -2.90 7.18 0.03
C ASN A 109 -4.03 6.68 0.93
N PHE A 110 -3.97 5.43 1.39
CA PHE A 110 -4.96 4.90 2.36
C PHE A 110 -4.87 5.60 3.71
N ASP A 111 -3.66 5.85 4.23
CA ASP A 111 -3.46 6.59 5.49
C ASP A 111 -4.05 8.00 5.40
N MET A 112 -3.86 8.69 4.27
CA MET A 112 -4.45 10.00 4.00
C MET A 112 -5.99 9.93 3.95
N ALA A 113 -6.55 8.97 3.21
CA ALA A 113 -8.00 8.82 3.10
C ALA A 113 -8.65 8.51 4.46
N ILE A 114 -8.05 7.61 5.26
CA ILE A 114 -8.48 7.31 6.62
C ILE A 114 -8.45 8.58 7.47
N LYS A 115 -7.36 9.35 7.42
CA LYS A 115 -7.21 10.58 8.18
C LYS A 115 -8.26 11.63 7.79
N MET A 116 -8.56 11.80 6.51
CA MET A 116 -9.58 12.73 6.04
C MET A 116 -10.98 12.35 6.55
N ILE A 117 -11.28 11.05 6.65
CA ILE A 117 -12.55 10.59 7.24
C ILE A 117 -12.55 10.87 8.75
N GLU A 118 -11.46 10.55 9.45
CA GLU A 118 -11.34 10.73 10.90
C GLU A 118 -11.32 12.21 11.33
N SER A 119 -10.84 13.13 10.48
CA SER A 119 -10.85 14.58 10.74
C SER A 119 -12.14 15.29 10.32
N GLY A 120 -13.05 14.60 9.63
CA GLY A 120 -14.27 15.19 9.07
C GLY A 120 -14.08 15.94 7.74
N GLU A 121 -12.85 16.05 7.22
CA GLU A 121 -12.55 16.67 5.92
C GLU A 121 -13.26 15.96 4.77
N ALA A 122 -13.40 14.63 4.85
CA ALA A 122 -14.12 13.84 3.84
C ALA A 122 -15.62 14.16 3.82
N GLU A 123 -16.23 14.40 4.98
CA GLU A 123 -17.64 14.79 5.08
C GLU A 123 -17.86 16.18 4.49
N GLN A 124 -17.01 17.15 4.85
CA GLN A 124 -17.08 18.50 4.29
C GLN A 124 -16.91 18.50 2.76
N SER A 125 -15.98 17.69 2.24
CA SER A 125 -15.75 17.57 0.79
C SER A 125 -16.98 17.05 0.03
N ILE A 126 -17.75 16.15 0.64
CA ILE A 126 -19.01 15.63 0.06
C ILE A 126 -20.08 16.74 0.04
N ILE A 127 -20.24 17.45 1.16
CA ILE A 127 -21.21 18.55 1.30
C ILE A 127 -20.92 19.65 0.27
N ASP A 128 -19.65 20.04 0.12
CA ASP A 128 -19.24 21.09 -0.83
C ASP A 128 -19.55 20.68 -2.28
N ALA A 129 -19.35 19.40 -2.62
CA ALA A 129 -19.63 18.87 -3.95
C ALA A 129 -21.14 18.77 -4.27
N GLU A 130 -21.98 18.57 -3.27
CA GLU A 130 -23.45 18.48 -3.41
C GLU A 130 -24.14 19.86 -3.46
N ASN A 131 -23.38 20.91 -3.18
CA ASN A 131 -23.83 22.31 -3.23
C ASN A 131 -23.30 23.09 -4.46
N TRP A 132 -22.57 22.43 -5.35
CA TRP A 132 -22.10 22.95 -6.66
C TRP A 132 -23.03 22.52 -7.80
#